data_AF-A0A9D6R3G4-F1
#
_entry.id   AF-A0A9D6R3G4-F1
#
_cell.length_a   1.000
_cell.length_b   1.000
_cell.length_c   1.000
_cell.angle_alpha   90.00
_cell.angle_beta   90.00
_cell.angle_gamma   90.00
#
_symmetry.space_group_name_H-M   'P 1'
#
loop_
_entity.id
_entity.type
_entity.pdbx_description
1 polymer ?
#
loop_
_entity_poly.entity_id
_entity_poly.type
_entity_poly.pdbx_seq_one_letter_code
_entity_poly.pdbx_strand_id
1 'polypeptide(L)'
;MKAFLYRHGEREVLGHSVAGLCKRAAAVRKEFSALTQKARRLDRFYIPTRYPNGLPEGIPAESYDKADAQSALDLAREIYDAVKKQLDV
;
A
#
# COMPACT_ATOMS: atom_id res chain seq x y z
N MET A 1 -0.53 -7.69 0.30
CA MET A 1 0.94 -7.75 0.48
C MET A 1 1.39 -8.68 1.60
N LYS A 2 0.98 -8.47 2.86
CA LYS A 2 1.49 -9.30 3.97
C LYS A 2 1.21 -10.79 3.79
N ALA A 3 -0.01 -11.15 3.37
CA ALA A 3 -0.38 -12.53 3.04
C ALA A 3 0.56 -13.19 2.02
N PHE A 4 0.96 -12.47 0.96
CA PHE A 4 1.93 -12.96 -0.01
C PHE A 4 3.28 -13.28 0.64
N LEU A 5 3.82 -12.38 1.49
CA LEU A 5 5.09 -12.59 2.17
C LEU A 5 5.02 -13.78 3.16
N TYR A 6 3.93 -13.90 3.91
CA TYR A 6 3.69 -15.06 4.77
C TYR A 6 3.67 -16.38 4.00
N ARG A 7 2.95 -16.45 2.87
CA ARG A 7 2.92 -17.65 2.01
C ARG A 7 4.31 -18.03 1.50
N HIS A 8 5.20 -17.05 1.34
CA HIS A 8 6.56 -17.26 0.83
C HIS A 8 7.62 -17.35 1.95
N GLY A 9 7.20 -17.69 3.18
CA GLY A 9 8.10 -18.11 4.26
C GLY A 9 8.51 -17.04 5.26
N GLU A 10 8.08 -15.79 5.09
CA GLU A 10 8.30 -14.76 6.10
C GLU A 10 7.42 -15.03 7.34
N ARG A 11 8.00 -14.96 8.54
CA ARG A 11 7.27 -15.22 9.80
C ARG A 11 6.81 -13.96 10.53
N GLU A 12 7.45 -12.82 10.28
CA GLU A 12 7.12 -11.54 10.90
C GLU A 12 7.04 -10.43 9.84
N VAL A 13 5.81 -10.15 9.38
CA VAL A 13 5.58 -9.12 8.37
C VAL A 13 5.10 -7.83 9.05
N LEU A 14 6.06 -7.12 9.64
CA LEU A 14 5.84 -5.86 10.37
C LEU A 14 5.78 -4.63 9.45
N GLY A 15 5.29 -3.53 10.02
CA GLY A 15 5.20 -2.23 9.36
C GLY A 15 3.95 -2.05 8.48
N HIS A 16 3.82 -0.82 7.96
CA HIS A 16 2.66 -0.36 7.20
C HIS A 16 3.02 0.21 5.81
N SER A 17 4.31 0.30 5.48
CA SER A 17 4.73 0.72 4.13
C SER A 17 4.42 -0.37 3.12
N VAL A 18 3.37 -0.17 2.33
CA VAL A 18 3.01 -1.03 1.21
C VAL A 18 4.16 -1.06 0.21
N ALA A 19 4.85 0.05 -0.02
CA ALA A 19 6.01 0.08 -0.89
C ALA A 19 7.16 -0.78 -0.37
N GLY A 20 7.43 -0.74 0.94
CA GLY A 20 8.43 -1.60 1.58
C GLY A 20 8.07 -3.09 1.46
N LEU A 21 6.78 -3.42 1.61
CA LEU A 21 6.29 -4.79 1.40
C LEU A 21 6.38 -5.21 -0.08
N CYS A 22 6.09 -4.34 -1.04
CA CYS A 22 6.27 -4.60 -2.48
C CYS A 22 7.74 -4.82 -2.82
N LYS A 23 8.66 -4.03 -2.27
CA LYS A 23 10.10 -4.19 -2.48
C LYS A 23 10.60 -5.54 -1.97
N ARG A 24 10.14 -5.99 -0.80
CA ARG A 24 10.43 -7.34 -0.28
C ARG A 24 9.85 -8.43 -1.18
N ALA A 25 8.58 -8.29 -1.57
CA ALA A 25 7.91 -9.24 -2.45
C ALA A 25 8.59 -9.34 -3.83
N ALA A 26 9.22 -8.26 -4.30
CA ALA A 26 9.96 -8.22 -5.56
C ALA A 26 11.18 -9.15 -5.59
N ALA A 27 11.73 -9.53 -4.43
CA ALA A 27 12.78 -10.54 -4.33
C ALA A 27 12.27 -11.95 -4.69
N VAL A 28 10.97 -12.21 -4.55
CA VAL A 28 10.31 -13.50 -4.83
C VAL A 28 9.62 -13.48 -6.21
N ARG A 29 8.99 -12.36 -6.57
CA ARG A 29 8.29 -12.16 -7.86
C ARG A 29 8.55 -10.75 -8.39
N LYS A 30 9.28 -10.65 -9.50
CA LYS A 30 9.75 -9.38 -10.07
C LYS A 30 8.62 -8.40 -10.44
N GLU A 31 7.41 -8.89 -10.71
CA GLU A 31 6.23 -8.07 -11.02
C GLU A 31 5.90 -7.03 -9.93
N PHE A 32 6.20 -7.30 -8.65
CA PHE A 32 5.98 -6.35 -7.57
C PHE A 32 6.91 -5.13 -7.63
N SER A 33 8.00 -5.17 -8.42
CA SER A 33 8.88 -4.02 -8.63
C SER A 33 8.11 -2.86 -9.27
N ALA A 34 7.32 -3.13 -10.32
CA ALA A 34 6.51 -2.13 -11.02
C ALA A 34 5.44 -1.50 -10.11
N LEU A 35 4.95 -2.26 -9.12
CA LEU A 35 3.95 -1.78 -8.16
C LEU A 35 4.54 -0.93 -7.04
N THR A 36 5.86 -0.97 -6.83
CA THR A 36 6.50 -0.27 -5.70
C THR A 36 6.30 1.25 -5.79
N GLN A 37 6.37 1.84 -6.99
CA GLN A 37 6.14 3.28 -7.16
C GLN A 37 4.68 3.67 -6.86
N LYS A 38 3.72 2.85 -7.29
CA LYS A 38 2.29 3.02 -7.01
C LYS A 38 2.02 2.89 -5.50
N ALA A 39 2.61 1.89 -4.86
CA ALA A 39 2.50 1.67 -3.43
C ALA A 39 3.04 2.84 -2.59
N ARG A 40 4.09 3.55 -3.04
CA ARG A 40 4.59 4.75 -2.33
C ARG A 40 3.56 5.87 -2.25
N ARG A 41 2.64 5.97 -3.22
CA ARG A 41 1.55 6.94 -3.16
C ARG A 41 0.55 6.56 -2.07
N LEU A 42 0.25 5.27 -1.93
CA LEU A 42 -0.62 4.77 -0.86
C LEU A 42 -0.03 4.98 0.54
N ASP A 43 1.28 4.86 0.68
CA ASP A 43 1.97 5.08 1.96
C ASP A 43 1.74 6.50 2.52
N ARG A 44 1.49 7.48 1.64
CA ARG A 44 1.16 8.86 2.04
C ARG A 44 -0.17 8.98 2.77
N PHE A 45 -1.06 8.00 2.59
CA PHE A 45 -2.36 7.98 3.25
C PHE A 45 -2.34 7.24 4.60
N TYR A 46 -1.19 6.75 5.09
CA TYR A 46 -1.16 5.91 6.30
C TYR A 46 -1.36 6.69 7.62
N ILE A 47 -0.60 7.77 7.83
CA ILE A 47 -0.67 8.62 9.04
C ILE A 47 -1.55 9.86 8.81
N PRO A 48 -1.33 10.67 7.75
CA PRO A 48 -1.97 11.98 7.63
C PRO A 48 -3.49 11.94 7.46
N THR A 49 -4.07 10.82 7.03
CA THR A 49 -5.53 10.64 6.91
C THR A 49 -6.24 10.45 8.26
N ARG A 50 -5.50 10.32 9.37
CA ARG A 50 -6.07 9.97 10.69
C ARG A 50 -5.70 10.95 11.80
N TYR A 51 -4.58 11.65 11.67
CA TYR A 51 -4.08 12.51 12.73
C TYR A 51 -3.86 13.94 12.23
N PRO A 52 -4.52 14.95 12.85
CA PRO A 52 -4.36 16.36 12.47
C PRO A 52 -2.91 16.85 12.50
N ASN A 53 -2.07 16.32 13.39
CA ASN A 53 -0.64 16.67 13.47
C ASN A 53 0.19 16.23 12.24
N GLY A 54 -0.41 15.48 11.31
CA GLY A 54 0.20 15.13 10.02
C GLY A 54 -0.01 16.18 8.92
N LEU A 55 -0.69 17.29 9.21
CA LEU A 55 -1.07 18.33 8.25
C LEU A 55 -0.55 19.71 8.71
N PRO A 56 -0.27 20.64 7.77
CA PRO A 56 0.10 22.00 8.14
C PRO A 56 -1.02 22.76 8.88
N GLU A 57 -2.29 22.48 8.53
CA GLU A 57 -3.48 23.12 9.09
C GLU A 57 -4.70 22.20 8.88
N GLY A 58 -5.73 22.36 9.73
CA GLY A 58 -7.02 21.68 9.59
C GLY A 58 -7.06 20.25 10.13
N ILE A 59 -8.10 19.51 9.75
CA ILE A 59 -8.27 18.09 10.09
C ILE A 59 -8.26 17.20 8.85
N PRO A 60 -7.89 15.91 8.98
CA PRO A 60 -7.82 15.01 7.83
C PRO A 60 -9.12 14.91 7.02
N ALA A 61 -10.28 14.98 7.66
CA ALA A 61 -11.58 14.90 6.98
C ALA A 61 -11.82 16.05 5.96
N GLU A 62 -11.09 17.15 6.08
CA GLU A 62 -11.20 18.33 5.22
C GLU A 62 -10.08 18.43 4.18
N SER A 63 -8.98 17.69 4.37
CA SER A 63 -7.77 17.77 3.51
C SER A 63 -7.74 16.77 2.35
N TYR A 64 -8.69 15.83 2.31
CA TYR A 64 -8.77 14.82 1.26
C TYR A 64 -10.14 14.87 0.58
N ASP A 65 -10.13 14.80 -0.74
CA ASP A 65 -11.35 14.87 -1.53
C ASP A 65 -11.71 13.53 -2.20
N LYS A 66 -12.77 13.58 -3.01
CA LYS A 66 -13.24 12.42 -3.77
C LYS A 66 -12.21 11.93 -4.80
N ALA A 67 -11.43 12.82 -5.40
CA ALA A 67 -10.41 12.46 -6.39
C ALA A 67 -9.23 11.74 -5.73
N ASP A 68 -8.81 12.18 -4.54
CA ASP A 68 -7.83 11.48 -3.71
C ASP A 68 -8.31 10.06 -3.35
N ALA A 69 -9.56 9.96 -2.88
CA ALA A 69 -10.17 8.69 -2.52
C ALA A 69 -10.24 7.72 -3.72
N GLN A 70 -10.66 8.23 -4.88
CA GLN A 70 -10.73 7.43 -6.11
C GLN A 70 -9.34 6.97 -6.54
N SER A 71 -8.35 7.88 -6.55
CA SER A 71 -6.97 7.52 -6.90
C SER A 71 -6.38 6.49 -5.92
N ALA A 72 -6.69 6.59 -4.62
CA ALA A 72 -6.23 5.62 -3.63
C ALA A 72 -6.87 4.24 -3.85
N LEU A 73 -8.18 4.20 -4.13
CA LEU A 73 -8.90 2.95 -4.42
C LEU A 73 -8.36 2.26 -5.67
N ASP A 74 -8.10 2.99 -6.74
CA ASP A 74 -7.59 2.42 -7.99
C ASP A 74 -6.19 1.82 -7.78
N LEU A 75 -5.29 2.54 -7.13
CA LEU A 75 -3.95 2.05 -6.78
C LEU A 75 -4.01 0.83 -5.85
N ALA A 76 -4.92 0.83 -4.87
CA ALA A 76 -5.10 -0.28 -3.95
C ALA A 76 -5.62 -1.53 -4.68
N ARG A 77 -6.56 -1.36 -5.61
CA ARG A 77 -7.10 -2.44 -6.45
C ARG A 77 -6.02 -3.07 -7.30
N GLU A 78 -5.19 -2.27 -7.96
CA GLU A 78 -4.07 -2.81 -8.76
C GLU A 78 -3.12 -3.70 -7.94
N ILE A 79 -2.76 -3.26 -6.73
CA ILE A 79 -1.89 -4.04 -5.84
C ILE A 79 -2.60 -5.29 -5.32
N TYR A 80 -3.88 -5.17 -4.97
CA TYR A 80 -4.70 -6.28 -4.52
C TYR A 80 -4.79 -7.36 -5.60
N ASP A 81 -5.10 -6.99 -6.84
CA ASP A 81 -5.25 -7.92 -7.97
C ASP A 81 -3.95 -8.63 -8.28
N ALA A 82 -2.81 -7.94 -8.21
CA ALA A 82 -1.50 -8.56 -8.37
C ALA A 82 -1.21 -9.60 -7.27
N VAL A 83 -1.53 -9.27 -6.01
CA VAL A 83 -1.38 -10.23 -4.90
C VAL A 83 -2.32 -11.41 -5.08
N LYS A 84 -3.58 -11.16 -5.44
CA LYS A 84 -4.60 -12.18 -5.64
C LYS A 84 -4.15 -13.22 -6.69
N LYS A 85 -3.65 -12.74 -7.85
CA LYS A 85 -3.09 -13.60 -8.90
C LYS A 85 -1.95 -14.50 -8.42
N GLN A 86 -1.15 -14.06 -7.44
CA GLN A 86 -0.06 -14.85 -6.88
C GLN A 86 -0.49 -15.81 -5.75
N LEU A 87 -1.74 -15.68 -5.27
CA LEU A 87 -2.27 -16.50 -4.19
C LEU A 87 -3.28 -17.56 -4.68
N ASP A 88 -3.64 -17.59 -5.97
CA ASP A 88 -4.64 -18.52 -6.53
C ASP A 88 -5.97 -18.54 -5.74
N VAL A 89 -6.40 -17.38 -5.23
CA VAL A 89 -7.67 -17.16 -4.51
C VAL A 89 -8.53 -16.16 -5.25
#